data_AF-A0AAE0CVV5-F1
#
_entry.id   AF-A0AAE0CVV5-F1
#
_cell.length_a   1.000
_cell.length_b   1.000
_cell.length_c   1.000
_cell.angle_alpha   90.00
_cell.angle_beta   90.00
_cell.angle_gamma   90.00
#
_symmetry.space_group_name_H-M   'P 1'
#
loop_
_entity.id
_entity.type
_entity.pdbx_description
1 polymer ?
#
loop_
_entity_poly.entity_id
_entity_poly.type
_entity_poly.pdbx_seq_one_letter_code
_entity_poly.pdbx_strand_id
1 'polypeptide(L)'
;MDWIDCILRSSRLSVLINGSPEGYFHCSRGVRRGDPLSPLLFGIAEDFLSRLLSRMVDFSQLLPISSPRGFSAPTHLLYADDVLIFCRGTVLNLKNIMSAFEVYGNISSQLVNWGKSSNYFGSSVSPFRIGRLQSLVGMQIGRLPFSYLGVPLFQGKPKKSVLQPITDKILSRFANWKGKALSLAGRVTLIKSVITGSFVHSFMIYQWPSSLLRLVNRKLRNFLWTGSCEETKLIRVACGRCCKPYSQGGLGLKDLGLLNDSLVKKLTWKFMTSESFSFSFLRERYLTQLRKSHVGFRVRFPDLYSRIDSVVISPVTDSLVWAHYGQVSCKSAYSCMIRDSPQVPWWRDVWCRFIHPSRSALTWHFLLNRLPTEDRLCRVGFHLDSRCSVCGVSSESSDHLFIRCPLAVTLWEEVFSAFQRRISSDTWSSFFSRAMSVIWSPPAPGWTKVNTDGAALSSPGAGGCGGIFRNCRAFVKGCFYVPLDHVFAFKTELLATSIAINFAWQNRWHRI
;
A
#
# COMPACT_ATOMS: atom_id res chain seq x y z
N MET A 1 -36.42 -20.99 -5.16
CA MET A 1 -35.44 -22.10 -5.12
C MET A 1 -34.99 -22.48 -6.53
N ASP A 2 -35.83 -22.32 -7.55
CA ASP A 2 -35.58 -22.80 -8.94
C ASP A 2 -34.35 -22.20 -9.63
N TRP A 3 -33.98 -20.96 -9.33
CA TRP A 3 -32.82 -20.32 -9.94
C TRP A 3 -31.48 -20.89 -9.41
N ILE A 4 -31.41 -21.33 -8.16
CA ILE A 4 -30.22 -21.97 -7.60
C ILE A 4 -30.01 -23.34 -8.26
N ASP A 5 -31.08 -24.12 -8.42
CA ASP A 5 -31.04 -25.41 -9.11
C ASP A 5 -30.62 -25.24 -10.58
N CYS A 6 -31.12 -24.19 -11.25
CA CYS A 6 -30.70 -23.85 -12.62
C CYS A 6 -29.19 -23.53 -12.69
N ILE A 7 -28.64 -22.75 -11.75
CA ILE A 7 -27.21 -22.43 -11.71
C ILE A 7 -26.36 -23.69 -11.46
N LEU A 8 -26.77 -24.54 -10.52
CA LEU A 8 -26.01 -25.76 -10.22
C LEU A 8 -26.04 -26.75 -11.39
N ARG A 9 -27.20 -26.95 -12.03
CA ARG A 9 -27.35 -27.88 -13.16
C ARG A 9 -26.77 -27.39 -14.48
N SER A 10 -26.75 -26.07 -14.71
CA SER A 10 -26.17 -25.47 -15.92
C SER A 10 -24.63 -25.49 -15.93
N SER A 11 -24.00 -25.80 -14.80
CA SER A 11 -22.54 -25.85 -14.70
C SER A 11 -21.96 -27.03 -15.51
N ARG A 12 -21.02 -26.69 -16.41
CA ARG A 12 -20.28 -27.63 -17.26
C ARG A 12 -18.78 -27.41 -17.10
N LEU A 13 -18.02 -28.49 -17.07
CA LEU A 13 -16.56 -28.49 -17.08
C LEU A 13 -16.06 -29.01 -18.42
N SER A 14 -14.86 -28.56 -18.80
CA SER A 14 -14.16 -28.99 -20.01
C SER A 14 -12.71 -29.25 -19.67
N VAL A 15 -12.07 -30.20 -20.35
CA VAL A 15 -10.65 -30.51 -20.15
C VAL A 15 -9.84 -29.68 -21.14
N LEU A 16 -8.84 -28.96 -20.66
CA LEU A 16 -7.91 -28.26 -21.55
C LEU A 16 -6.87 -29.25 -22.08
N ILE A 17 -6.94 -29.57 -23.38
CA ILE A 17 -5.95 -30.37 -24.10
C ILE A 17 -5.21 -29.43 -25.05
N ASN A 18 -3.89 -29.28 -24.86
CA ASN A 18 -3.04 -28.36 -25.63
C ASN A 18 -3.52 -26.90 -25.64
N GLY A 19 -4.18 -26.45 -24.57
CA GLY A 19 -4.70 -25.08 -24.44
C GLY A 19 -6.09 -24.87 -25.05
N SER A 20 -6.66 -25.88 -25.70
CA SER A 20 -8.03 -25.86 -26.24
C SER A 20 -8.97 -26.65 -25.32
N PRO A 21 -10.17 -26.12 -24.99
CA PRO A 21 -11.17 -26.86 -24.24
C PRO A 21 -11.76 -27.97 -25.10
N GLU A 22 -11.61 -29.21 -24.66
CA GLU A 22 -12.12 -30.40 -25.34
C GLU A 22 -13.19 -31.10 -24.49
N GLY A 23 -14.34 -31.35 -25.12
CA GLY A 23 -15.50 -31.97 -24.51
C GLY A 23 -16.17 -31.14 -23.40
N TYR A 24 -17.37 -31.54 -23.00
CA TYR A 24 -18.08 -31.00 -21.85
C TYR A 24 -18.72 -32.10 -21.03
N PHE A 25 -18.63 -31.97 -19.71
CA PHE A 25 -19.32 -32.86 -18.78
C PHE A 25 -20.03 -32.05 -17.68
N HIS A 26 -21.15 -32.58 -17.22
CA HIS A 26 -21.97 -31.94 -16.19
C HIS A 26 -21.35 -32.13 -14.81
N CYS A 27 -21.40 -31.09 -13.98
CA CYS A 27 -21.03 -31.21 -12.57
C CYS A 27 -22.19 -31.82 -11.78
N SER A 28 -21.99 -33.00 -11.20
CA SER A 28 -22.96 -33.62 -10.28
C SER A 28 -22.85 -33.08 -8.85
N ARG A 29 -21.67 -32.59 -8.47
CA ARG A 29 -21.37 -32.09 -7.12
C ARG A 29 -20.51 -30.84 -7.18
N GLY A 30 -20.71 -29.96 -6.20
CA GLY A 30 -19.91 -28.75 -5.99
C GLY A 30 -20.53 -27.50 -6.61
N VAL A 31 -19.93 -26.35 -6.26
CA VAL A 31 -20.35 -25.03 -6.73
C VAL A 31 -19.28 -24.46 -7.68
N ARG A 32 -19.69 -23.61 -8.61
CA ARG A 32 -18.81 -23.08 -9.66
C ARG A 32 -17.79 -22.09 -9.08
N ARG A 33 -16.50 -22.38 -9.23
CA ARG A 33 -15.44 -21.41 -8.87
C ARG A 33 -15.54 -20.16 -9.76
N GLY A 34 -15.55 -18.99 -9.13
CA GLY A 34 -15.68 -17.70 -9.82
C GLY A 34 -17.12 -17.21 -10.00
N ASP A 35 -18.13 -18.01 -9.64
CA ASP A 35 -19.52 -17.56 -9.57
C ASP A 35 -19.73 -16.70 -8.30
N PRO A 36 -20.33 -15.50 -8.39
CA PRO A 36 -20.55 -14.61 -7.25
C PRO A 36 -21.42 -15.21 -6.13
N LEU A 37 -22.26 -16.20 -6.42
CA LEU A 37 -23.16 -16.83 -5.45
C LEU A 37 -22.54 -18.03 -4.73
N SER A 38 -21.55 -18.66 -5.36
CA SER A 38 -20.89 -19.85 -4.80
C SER A 38 -20.31 -19.64 -3.40
N PRO A 39 -19.68 -18.50 -3.05
CA PRO A 39 -19.22 -18.24 -1.69
C PRO A 39 -20.36 -18.21 -0.65
N LEU A 40 -21.54 -17.70 -1.03
CA LEU A 40 -22.69 -17.65 -0.12
C LEU A 40 -23.27 -19.05 0.12
N LEU A 41 -23.41 -19.84 -0.94
CA LEU A 41 -23.87 -21.24 -0.84
C LEU A 41 -22.91 -22.07 0.03
N PHE A 42 -21.60 -21.83 -0.12
CA PHE A 42 -20.59 -22.45 0.73
C PHE A 42 -20.74 -22.01 2.20
N GLY A 43 -20.92 -20.72 2.46
CA GLY A 43 -21.17 -20.20 3.81
C GLY A 43 -22.42 -20.78 4.48
N ILE A 44 -23.49 -21.08 3.73
CA ILE A 44 -24.69 -21.74 4.25
C ILE A 44 -24.38 -23.19 4.70
N ALA A 45 -23.59 -23.92 3.90
CA ALA A 45 -23.15 -25.27 4.28
C ALA A 45 -22.28 -25.23 5.55
N GLU A 46 -21.38 -24.25 5.65
CA GLU A 46 -20.53 -24.07 6.83
C GLU A 46 -21.30 -23.62 8.08
N ASP A 47 -22.37 -22.86 7.92
CA ASP A 47 -23.26 -22.50 9.04
C ASP A 47 -23.87 -23.74 9.69
N PHE A 48 -24.19 -24.78 8.91
CA PHE A 48 -24.63 -26.06 9.46
C PHE A 48 -23.53 -26.73 10.32
N LEU A 49 -22.27 -26.74 9.87
CA LEU A 49 -21.15 -27.25 10.66
C LEU A 49 -20.95 -26.45 11.96
N SER A 50 -21.02 -25.11 11.87
CA SER A 50 -20.96 -24.20 13.01
C SER A 50 -22.04 -24.50 14.05
N ARG A 51 -23.30 -24.67 13.61
CA ARG A 51 -24.42 -25.03 14.47
C ARG A 51 -24.28 -26.43 15.08
N LEU A 52 -23.78 -27.40 14.30
CA LEU A 52 -23.52 -28.76 14.78
C LEU A 52 -22.51 -28.72 15.95
N LEU A 53 -21.38 -28.05 15.77
CA LEU A 53 -20.36 -27.89 16.82
C LEU A 53 -20.89 -27.12 18.04
N SER A 54 -21.74 -26.10 17.82
CA SER A 54 -22.36 -25.35 18.93
C SER A 54 -23.29 -26.23 19.75
N ARG A 55 -24.18 -27.00 19.10
CA ARG A 55 -25.06 -27.95 19.80
C ARG A 55 -24.29 -28.99 20.60
N MET A 56 -23.18 -29.51 20.06
CA MET A 56 -22.35 -30.46 20.79
C MET A 56 -21.82 -29.87 22.10
N VAL A 57 -21.57 -28.56 22.14
CA VAL A 57 -21.15 -27.87 23.37
C VAL A 57 -22.34 -27.72 24.33
N ASP A 58 -23.52 -27.35 23.82
CA ASP A 58 -24.75 -27.24 24.63
C ASP A 58 -25.12 -28.57 25.30
N PHE A 59 -24.98 -29.69 24.57
CA PHE A 59 -25.21 -31.04 25.08
C PHE A 59 -24.01 -31.65 25.82
N SER A 60 -22.98 -30.87 26.13
CA SER A 60 -21.76 -31.33 26.83
C SER A 60 -21.01 -32.48 26.15
N GLN A 61 -21.26 -32.72 24.86
CA GLN A 61 -20.52 -33.68 24.02
C GLN A 61 -19.16 -33.12 23.61
N LEU A 62 -19.02 -31.80 23.53
CA LEU A 62 -17.77 -31.12 23.25
C LEU A 62 -17.45 -30.14 24.38
N LEU A 63 -16.40 -30.44 25.13
CA LEU A 63 -15.97 -29.53 26.20
C LEU A 63 -15.02 -28.45 25.64
N PRO A 64 -15.37 -27.15 25.73
CA PRO A 64 -14.54 -26.06 25.22
C PRO A 64 -13.28 -25.87 26.08
N ILE A 65 -12.30 -25.13 25.54
CA ILE A 65 -11.10 -24.75 26.30
C ILE A 65 -11.47 -24.03 27.60
N SER A 66 -10.62 -24.16 28.62
CA SER A 66 -10.84 -23.47 29.89
C SER A 66 -10.85 -21.96 29.67
N SER A 67 -11.92 -21.32 30.13
CA SER A 67 -12.10 -19.88 30.01
C SER A 67 -11.83 -19.19 31.35
N PRO A 68 -11.29 -17.96 31.35
CA PRO A 68 -11.23 -17.16 32.56
C PRO A 68 -12.62 -16.91 33.14
N ARG A 69 -12.81 -17.20 34.43
CA ARG A 69 -13.93 -16.70 35.26
C ARG A 69 -15.35 -16.97 34.73
N GLY A 70 -15.55 -18.12 34.10
CA GLY A 70 -16.89 -18.56 33.67
C GLY A 70 -17.45 -17.87 32.41
N PHE A 71 -16.65 -17.05 31.72
CA PHE A 71 -17.03 -16.54 30.40
C PHE A 71 -17.02 -17.68 29.36
N SER A 72 -17.92 -17.72 28.39
CA SER A 72 -17.90 -18.78 27.37
C SER A 72 -16.68 -18.63 26.45
N ALA A 73 -15.82 -19.65 26.36
CA ALA A 73 -14.71 -19.64 25.41
C ALA A 73 -15.22 -19.87 23.98
N PRO A 74 -14.56 -19.29 22.95
CA PRO A 74 -14.86 -19.64 21.57
C PRO A 74 -14.63 -21.13 21.33
N THR A 75 -15.54 -21.76 20.60
CA THR A 75 -15.53 -23.21 20.31
C THR A 75 -14.91 -23.48 18.95
N HIS A 76 -15.19 -22.65 17.95
CA HIS A 76 -14.63 -22.74 16.61
C HIS A 76 -14.53 -21.37 15.93
N LEU A 77 -13.71 -21.29 14.87
CA LEU A 77 -13.63 -20.20 13.91
C LEU A 77 -13.63 -20.80 12.51
N LEU A 78 -14.48 -20.29 11.63
CA LEU A 78 -14.56 -20.70 10.23
C LEU A 78 -14.17 -19.51 9.35
N TYR A 79 -13.30 -19.74 8.38
CA TYR A 79 -13.04 -18.81 7.30
C TYR A 79 -12.94 -19.58 6.00
N ALA A 80 -14.06 -19.66 5.29
CA ALA A 80 -14.21 -20.65 4.24
C ALA A 80 -13.70 -22.03 4.74
N ASP A 81 -12.99 -22.79 3.90
CA ASP A 81 -12.50 -24.12 4.21
C ASP A 81 -11.47 -24.21 5.36
N ASP A 82 -10.91 -23.07 5.81
CA ASP A 82 -10.02 -23.01 6.96
C ASP A 82 -10.81 -22.97 8.28
N VAL A 83 -10.88 -24.11 8.97
CA VAL A 83 -11.59 -24.27 10.25
C VAL A 83 -10.61 -24.46 11.41
N LEU A 84 -10.76 -23.66 12.48
CA LEU A 84 -10.09 -23.86 13.77
C LEU A 84 -11.11 -24.27 14.83
N ILE A 85 -10.83 -25.37 15.56
CA ILE A 85 -11.66 -25.85 16.66
C ILE A 85 -10.87 -25.77 17.97
N PHE A 86 -11.48 -25.20 19.00
CA PHE A 86 -10.90 -25.02 20.33
C PHE A 86 -11.66 -25.89 21.34
N CYS A 87 -11.01 -26.95 21.82
CA CYS A 87 -11.60 -27.85 22.81
C CYS A 87 -10.56 -28.32 23.83
N ARG A 88 -11.02 -28.92 24.93
CA ARG A 88 -10.13 -29.65 25.85
C ARG A 88 -9.52 -30.85 25.13
N GLY A 89 -8.22 -31.07 25.31
CA GLY A 89 -7.49 -32.20 24.73
C GLY A 89 -7.80 -33.54 25.42
N THR A 90 -9.01 -34.06 25.21
CA THR A 90 -9.46 -35.38 25.67
C THR A 90 -9.74 -36.28 24.46
N VAL A 91 -9.58 -37.60 24.65
CA VAL A 91 -9.87 -38.59 23.60
C VAL A 91 -11.34 -38.51 23.16
N LEU A 92 -12.25 -38.33 24.13
CA LEU A 92 -13.69 -38.23 23.88
C LEU A 92 -14.03 -37.03 22.99
N ASN A 93 -13.50 -35.84 23.29
CA ASN A 93 -13.73 -34.64 22.47
C ASN A 93 -13.26 -34.87 21.02
N LEU A 94 -12.08 -35.46 20.83
CA LEU A 94 -11.54 -35.70 19.49
C LEU A 94 -12.39 -36.71 18.71
N LYS A 95 -12.82 -37.81 19.35
CA LYS A 95 -13.74 -38.79 18.73
C LYS A 95 -15.07 -38.15 18.34
N ASN A 96 -15.63 -37.31 19.22
CA ASN A 96 -16.88 -36.61 18.95
C ASN A 96 -16.75 -35.64 17.78
N ILE A 97 -15.62 -34.91 17.68
CA ILE A 97 -15.32 -34.04 16.53
C ILE A 97 -15.20 -34.86 15.24
N MET A 98 -14.49 -36.00 15.25
CA MET A 98 -14.36 -36.85 14.06
C MET A 98 -15.72 -37.38 13.60
N SER A 99 -16.56 -37.83 14.53
CA SER A 99 -17.93 -38.27 14.22
C SER A 99 -18.78 -37.11 13.67
N ALA A 100 -18.63 -35.90 14.21
CA ALA A 100 -19.31 -34.72 13.69
C ALA A 100 -18.90 -34.39 12.24
N PHE A 101 -17.61 -34.53 11.91
CA PHE A 101 -17.12 -34.36 10.54
C PHE A 101 -17.63 -35.45 9.59
N GLU A 102 -17.78 -36.68 10.06
CA GLU A 102 -18.36 -37.77 9.27
C GLU A 102 -19.85 -37.52 8.98
N VAL A 103 -20.63 -37.13 9.99
CA VAL A 103 -22.04 -36.73 9.82
C VAL A 103 -22.16 -35.55 8.87
N TYR A 104 -21.34 -34.52 9.07
CA TYR A 104 -21.29 -33.36 8.18
C TYR A 104 -20.93 -33.75 6.75
N GLY A 105 -19.92 -34.61 6.57
CA GLY A 105 -19.47 -35.06 5.26
C GLY A 105 -20.51 -35.92 4.53
N ASN A 106 -21.24 -36.77 5.25
CA ASN A 106 -22.33 -37.57 4.67
C ASN A 106 -23.49 -36.69 4.16
N ILE A 107 -23.78 -35.58 4.85
CA ILE A 107 -24.85 -34.65 4.46
C ILE A 107 -24.39 -33.70 3.35
N SER A 108 -23.22 -33.08 3.52
CA SER A 108 -22.71 -32.04 2.62
C SER A 108 -21.92 -32.58 1.42
N SER A 109 -21.56 -33.86 1.43
CA SER A 109 -20.56 -34.47 0.53
C SER A 109 -19.17 -33.82 0.57
N GLN A 110 -18.87 -33.00 1.59
CA GLN A 110 -17.54 -32.44 1.80
C GLN A 110 -16.66 -33.41 2.60
N LEU A 111 -15.37 -33.42 2.30
CA LEU A 111 -14.40 -34.28 2.98
C LEU A 111 -13.31 -33.43 3.62
N VAL A 112 -12.91 -33.80 4.84
CA VAL A 112 -11.80 -33.16 5.55
C VAL A 112 -10.48 -33.59 4.92
N ASN A 113 -9.60 -32.62 4.63
CA ASN A 113 -8.25 -32.91 4.18
C ASN A 113 -7.31 -33.19 5.37
N TRP A 114 -7.30 -34.43 5.84
CA TRP A 114 -6.48 -34.85 6.98
C TRP A 114 -4.97 -34.64 6.79
N GLY A 115 -4.48 -34.60 5.54
CA GLY A 115 -3.08 -34.31 5.25
C GLY A 115 -2.69 -32.84 5.47
N LYS A 116 -3.67 -31.93 5.48
CA LYS A 116 -3.48 -30.50 5.81
C LYS A 116 -3.91 -30.16 7.24
N SER A 117 -4.72 -31.01 7.87
CA SER A 117 -5.20 -30.80 9.23
C SER A 117 -4.14 -31.19 10.27
N SER A 118 -4.00 -30.39 11.33
CA SER A 118 -3.04 -30.64 12.39
C SER A 118 -3.58 -30.26 13.77
N ASN A 119 -3.18 -31.02 14.78
CA ASN A 119 -3.52 -30.75 16.17
C ASN A 119 -2.41 -29.95 16.86
N TYR A 120 -2.79 -28.87 17.54
CA TYR A 120 -1.88 -28.01 18.29
C TYR A 120 -2.16 -28.12 19.78
N PHE A 121 -1.13 -28.38 20.57
CA PHE A 121 -1.24 -28.56 22.02
C PHE A 121 -0.55 -27.41 22.77
N GLY A 122 -1.08 -27.06 23.93
CA GLY A 122 -0.45 -26.09 24.82
C GLY A 122 0.87 -26.61 25.40
N SER A 123 1.76 -25.71 25.80
CA SER A 123 3.10 -26.04 26.31
C SER A 123 3.10 -26.88 27.60
N SER A 124 1.97 -26.98 28.29
CA SER A 124 1.81 -27.75 29.53
C SER A 124 1.48 -29.23 29.32
N VAL A 125 1.25 -29.68 28.09
CA VAL A 125 0.87 -31.07 27.80
C VAL A 125 2.11 -31.94 27.63
N SER A 126 2.18 -33.07 28.34
CA SER A 126 3.32 -33.98 28.26
C SER A 126 3.44 -34.66 26.90
N PRO A 127 4.67 -34.94 26.40
CA PRO A 127 4.89 -35.66 25.14
C PRO A 127 4.20 -37.02 25.09
N PHE A 128 4.16 -37.75 26.20
CA PHE A 128 3.45 -39.02 26.32
C PHE A 128 1.96 -38.90 26.02
N ARG A 129 1.29 -37.88 26.60
CA ARG A 129 -0.14 -37.63 26.36
C ARG A 129 -0.40 -37.22 24.92
N ILE A 130 0.50 -36.43 24.33
CA ILE A 130 0.43 -36.05 22.91
C ILE A 130 0.52 -37.30 22.02
N GLY A 131 1.49 -38.19 22.27
CA GLY A 131 1.65 -39.44 21.51
C GLY A 131 0.41 -40.33 21.58
N ARG A 132 -0.19 -40.47 22.78
CA ARG A 132 -1.44 -41.22 22.96
C ARG A 132 -2.63 -40.62 22.20
N LEU A 133 -2.73 -39.29 22.15
CA LEU A 133 -3.78 -38.63 21.38
C LEU A 133 -3.55 -38.78 19.87
N GLN A 134 -2.30 -38.71 19.42
CA GLN A 134 -1.92 -38.88 18.02
C GLN A 134 -2.23 -40.29 17.52
N SER A 135 -1.88 -41.33 18.29
CA SER A 135 -2.12 -42.72 17.89
C SER A 135 -3.60 -43.07 17.74
N LEU A 136 -4.48 -42.36 18.46
CA LEU A 136 -5.93 -42.60 18.44
C LEU A 136 -6.66 -41.87 17.31
N VAL A 137 -6.14 -40.71 16.89
CA VAL A 137 -6.83 -39.80 15.97
C VAL A 137 -6.18 -39.78 14.58
N GLY A 138 -4.90 -40.18 14.47
CA GLY A 138 -4.16 -40.25 13.21
C GLY A 138 -3.78 -38.90 12.60
N MET A 139 -4.21 -37.78 13.18
CA MET A 139 -3.86 -36.43 12.72
C MET A 139 -2.41 -36.05 13.04
N GLN A 140 -1.80 -35.25 12.16
CA GLN A 140 -0.45 -34.74 12.39
C GLN A 140 -0.40 -33.78 13.59
N ILE A 141 0.72 -33.80 14.33
CA ILE A 141 0.97 -32.84 15.40
C ILE A 141 1.59 -31.59 14.81
N GLY A 142 0.89 -30.47 14.90
CA GLY A 142 1.37 -29.16 14.51
C GLY A 142 2.34 -28.57 15.55
N ARG A 143 3.22 -27.66 15.09
CA ARG A 143 4.13 -26.91 15.96
C ARG A 143 3.92 -25.40 15.77
N LEU A 144 4.05 -24.64 16.85
CA LEU A 144 4.11 -23.18 16.78
C LEU A 144 5.54 -22.75 16.39
N PRO A 145 5.72 -21.74 15.54
CA PRO A 145 4.69 -20.95 14.88
C PRO A 145 4.09 -21.63 13.62
N PHE A 146 2.82 -21.37 13.32
CA PHE A 146 2.17 -21.76 12.05
C PHE A 146 1.41 -20.58 11.45
N SER A 147 1.10 -20.63 10.14
CA SER A 147 0.37 -19.56 9.45
C SER A 147 -1.12 -19.87 9.36
N TYR A 148 -1.97 -18.91 9.73
CA TYR A 148 -3.42 -18.95 9.56
C TYR A 148 -3.88 -17.68 8.84
N LEU A 149 -4.57 -17.80 7.69
CA LEU A 149 -5.01 -16.66 6.87
C LEU A 149 -3.88 -15.68 6.49
N GLY A 150 -2.67 -16.22 6.26
CA GLY A 150 -1.46 -15.46 5.96
C GLY A 150 -0.83 -14.74 7.16
N VAL A 151 -1.29 -15.03 8.38
CA VAL A 151 -0.85 -14.42 9.64
C VAL A 151 -0.20 -15.50 10.52
N PRO A 152 1.05 -15.32 10.99
CA PRO A 152 1.72 -16.32 11.81
C PRO A 152 1.21 -16.30 13.24
N LEU A 153 0.68 -17.43 13.71
CA LEU A 153 0.31 -17.67 15.10
C LEU A 153 1.50 -18.22 15.88
N PHE A 154 1.81 -17.59 17.01
CA PHE A 154 2.95 -17.93 17.87
C PHE A 154 2.70 -17.54 19.32
N GLN A 155 3.53 -18.04 20.24
CA GLN A 155 3.45 -17.73 21.65
C GLN A 155 4.37 -16.56 22.04
N GLY A 156 3.84 -15.60 22.79
CA GLY A 156 4.58 -14.45 23.32
C GLY A 156 4.59 -13.24 22.40
N LYS A 157 5.59 -12.36 22.57
CA LYS A 157 5.74 -11.14 21.77
C LYS A 157 6.23 -11.43 20.35
N PRO A 158 5.80 -10.66 19.33
CA PRO A 158 6.27 -10.81 17.95
C PRO A 158 7.80 -10.70 17.86
N LYS A 159 8.44 -11.82 17.53
CA LYS A 159 9.89 -11.89 17.31
C LYS A 159 10.19 -11.60 15.84
N LYS A 160 11.38 -11.03 15.59
CA LYS A 160 11.87 -10.77 14.23
C LYS A 160 11.84 -12.03 13.37
N SER A 161 12.29 -13.17 13.90
CA SER A 161 12.33 -14.46 13.17
C SER A 161 10.98 -14.90 12.62
N VAL A 162 9.89 -14.61 13.32
CA VAL A 162 8.54 -15.04 12.92
C VAL A 162 7.95 -14.14 11.83
N LEU A 163 8.28 -12.84 11.84
CA LEU A 163 7.79 -11.85 10.88
C LEU A 163 8.73 -11.66 9.67
N GLN A 164 9.95 -12.19 9.75
CA GLN A 164 10.94 -12.14 8.66
C GLN A 164 10.41 -12.80 7.37
N PRO A 165 9.77 -13.98 7.38
CA PRO A 165 9.23 -14.58 6.15
C PRO A 165 8.19 -13.71 5.45
N ILE A 166 7.36 -12.97 6.21
CA ILE A 166 6.41 -12.01 5.65
C ILE A 166 7.17 -10.88 4.95
N THR A 167 8.22 -10.37 5.60
CA THR A 167 9.07 -9.33 5.03
C THR A 167 9.72 -9.81 3.73
N ASP A 168 10.30 -11.00 3.73
CA ASP A 168 11.00 -11.55 2.58
C ASP A 168 10.05 -11.79 1.40
N LYS A 169 8.83 -12.31 1.68
CA LYS A 169 7.77 -12.48 0.67
C LYS A 169 7.31 -11.14 0.08
N ILE A 170 7.31 -10.07 0.86
CA ILE A 170 6.95 -8.74 0.37
C ILE A 170 8.10 -8.13 -0.43
N LEU A 171 9.34 -8.27 0.04
CA LEU A 171 10.52 -7.75 -0.64
C LEU A 171 10.81 -8.48 -1.96
N SER A 172 10.54 -9.79 -2.03
CA SER A 172 10.68 -10.57 -3.28
C SER A 172 9.75 -10.06 -4.38
N ARG A 173 8.59 -9.49 -4.03
CA ARG A 173 7.73 -8.82 -5.02
C ARG A 173 8.47 -7.69 -5.71
N PHE A 174 9.21 -6.84 -4.97
CA PHE A 174 9.98 -5.73 -5.55
C PHE A 174 11.09 -6.19 -6.48
N ALA A 175 11.69 -7.36 -6.24
CA ALA A 175 12.70 -7.94 -7.12
C ALA A 175 12.12 -8.37 -8.49
N ASN A 176 10.86 -8.81 -8.52
CA ASN A 176 10.19 -9.24 -9.75
C ASN A 176 9.76 -8.07 -10.65
N TRP A 177 9.68 -6.85 -10.13
CA TRP A 177 9.37 -5.67 -10.94
C TRP A 177 10.63 -5.16 -11.64
N LYS A 178 10.50 -4.71 -12.90
CA LYS A 178 11.56 -3.98 -13.63
C LYS A 178 11.74 -2.57 -13.03
N GLY A 179 12.10 -2.46 -11.75
CA GLY A 179 12.16 -1.21 -11.00
C GLY A 179 13.12 -0.18 -11.59
N LYS A 180 14.20 -0.63 -12.25
CA LYS A 180 15.13 0.24 -12.98
C LYS A 180 14.48 0.94 -14.18
N ALA A 181 13.51 0.29 -14.85
CA ALA A 181 12.77 0.86 -15.97
C ALA A 181 11.64 1.81 -15.52
N LEU A 182 11.27 1.80 -14.24
CA LEU A 182 10.24 2.69 -13.70
C LEU A 182 10.80 4.08 -13.42
N SER A 183 10.01 5.10 -13.77
CA SER A 183 10.25 6.47 -13.31
C SER A 183 10.10 6.57 -11.79
N LEU A 184 10.61 7.64 -11.18
CA LEU A 184 10.46 7.88 -9.75
C LEU A 184 8.99 7.85 -9.31
N ALA A 185 8.11 8.48 -10.10
CA ALA A 185 6.67 8.48 -9.85
C ALA A 185 6.09 7.06 -9.90
N GLY A 186 6.50 6.24 -10.88
CA GLY A 186 6.11 4.84 -10.96
C GLY A 186 6.54 4.04 -9.72
N ARG A 187 7.77 4.24 -9.24
CA ARG A 187 8.28 3.59 -8.01
C ARG A 187 7.51 4.04 -6.77
N VAL A 188 7.17 5.33 -6.64
CA VAL A 188 6.33 5.84 -5.54
C VAL A 188 4.97 5.16 -5.53
N THR A 189 4.32 5.06 -6.69
CA THR A 189 3.01 4.39 -6.83
C THR A 189 3.10 2.91 -6.44
N LEU A 190 4.14 2.20 -6.89
CA LEU A 190 4.35 0.81 -6.53
C LEU A 190 4.56 0.63 -5.02
N ILE A 191 5.40 1.45 -4.40
CA ILE A 191 5.61 1.42 -2.93
C ILE A 191 4.27 1.65 -2.21
N LYS A 192 3.48 2.66 -2.60
CA LYS A 192 2.17 2.93 -1.98
C LYS A 192 1.21 1.74 -2.10
N SER A 193 1.17 1.09 -3.27
CA SER A 193 0.35 -0.09 -3.52
C SER A 193 0.77 -1.26 -2.63
N VAL A 194 2.07 -1.55 -2.55
CA VAL A 194 2.59 -2.66 -1.72
C VAL A 194 2.38 -2.41 -0.23
N ILE A 195 2.60 -1.18 0.25
CA ILE A 195 2.34 -0.81 1.65
C ILE A 195 0.87 -1.09 2.00
N THR A 196 -0.05 -0.58 1.17
CA THR A 196 -1.49 -0.71 1.39
C THR A 196 -1.94 -2.18 1.29
N GLY A 197 -1.43 -2.93 0.31
CA GLY A 197 -1.90 -4.29 0.03
C GLY A 197 -1.22 -5.39 0.83
N SER A 198 -0.01 -5.19 1.36
CA SER A 198 0.79 -6.29 1.95
C SER A 198 1.15 -6.09 3.43
N PHE A 199 1.50 -4.87 3.85
CA PHE A 199 1.89 -4.61 5.25
C PHE A 199 0.70 -4.35 6.16
N VAL A 200 -0.33 -3.65 5.67
CA VAL A 200 -1.51 -3.27 6.49
C VAL A 200 -2.17 -4.48 7.13
N HIS A 201 -2.31 -5.61 6.42
CA HIS A 201 -2.90 -6.84 6.97
C HIS A 201 -2.19 -7.32 8.24
N SER A 202 -0.86 -7.39 8.21
CA SER A 202 -0.07 -7.81 9.38
C SER A 202 0.00 -6.72 10.46
N PHE A 203 0.09 -5.45 10.08
CA PHE A 203 0.18 -4.31 11.01
C PHE A 203 -1.10 -4.07 11.81
N MET A 204 -2.25 -4.52 11.30
CA MET A 204 -3.51 -4.50 12.06
C MET A 204 -3.52 -5.46 13.25
N ILE A 205 -2.60 -6.42 13.31
CA ILE A 205 -2.60 -7.52 14.29
C ILE A 205 -1.38 -7.41 15.21
N TYR A 206 -0.19 -7.14 14.66
CA TYR A 206 1.05 -7.15 15.43
C TYR A 206 1.70 -5.78 15.53
N GLN A 207 2.24 -5.49 16.71
CA GLN A 207 3.29 -4.49 16.86
C GLN A 207 4.61 -5.07 16.34
N TRP A 208 5.10 -4.59 15.20
CA TRP A 208 6.31 -5.08 14.57
C TRP A 208 7.57 -4.59 15.29
N PRO A 209 8.64 -5.41 15.36
CA PRO A 209 9.92 -4.97 15.92
C PRO A 209 10.51 -3.80 15.14
N SER A 210 10.95 -2.75 15.84
CA SER A 210 11.53 -1.56 15.23
C SER A 210 12.79 -1.85 14.39
N SER A 211 13.52 -2.94 14.69
CA SER A 211 14.64 -3.40 13.86
C SER A 211 14.20 -3.87 12.47
N LEU A 212 13.07 -4.58 12.39
CA LEU A 212 12.50 -5.07 11.14
C LEU A 212 11.88 -3.93 10.33
N LEU A 213 11.14 -3.03 10.99
CA LEU A 213 10.59 -1.83 10.34
C LEU A 213 11.70 -0.94 9.75
N ARG A 214 12.81 -0.75 10.48
CA ARG A 214 13.99 -0.01 9.96
C ARG A 214 14.63 -0.71 8.76
N LEU A 215 14.69 -2.05 8.75
CA LEU A 215 15.19 -2.82 7.62
C LEU A 215 14.31 -2.61 6.39
N VAL A 216 12.99 -2.75 6.52
CA VAL A 216 12.06 -2.57 5.41
C VAL A 216 12.08 -1.14 4.89
N ASN A 217 12.02 -0.13 5.77
CA ASN A 217 12.12 1.28 5.38
C ASN A 217 13.42 1.56 4.61
N ARG A 218 14.55 0.93 4.99
CA ARG A 218 15.81 1.02 4.24
C ARG A 218 15.69 0.43 2.83
N LYS A 219 15.12 -0.77 2.70
CA LYS A 219 14.94 -1.46 1.41
C LYS A 219 13.97 -0.70 0.48
N LEU A 220 12.87 -0.17 1.02
CA LEU A 220 11.94 0.68 0.27
C LEU A 220 12.60 2.00 -0.18
N ARG A 221 13.43 2.59 0.67
CA ARG A 221 14.20 3.78 0.32
C ARG A 221 15.21 3.49 -0.79
N ASN A 222 15.93 2.37 -0.71
CA ASN A 222 16.84 1.95 -1.78
C ASN A 222 16.06 1.78 -3.09
N PHE A 223 14.95 1.02 -3.05
CA PHE A 223 14.10 0.80 -4.21
C PHE A 223 13.58 2.12 -4.83
N LEU A 224 13.14 3.08 -4.00
CA LEU A 224 12.68 4.38 -4.47
C LEU A 224 13.74 5.07 -5.36
N TRP A 225 15.00 5.08 -4.91
CA TRP A 225 16.07 5.83 -5.59
C TRP A 225 16.78 5.05 -6.70
N THR A 226 16.95 3.74 -6.54
CA THR A 226 17.73 2.91 -7.49
C THR A 226 16.87 2.05 -8.39
N GLY A 227 15.62 1.76 -8.00
CA GLY A 227 14.80 0.73 -8.63
C GLY A 227 15.17 -0.69 -8.19
N SER A 228 16.05 -0.83 -7.18
CA SER A 228 16.48 -2.10 -6.58
C SER A 228 16.49 -1.99 -5.05
N CYS A 229 16.10 -3.07 -4.36
CA CYS A 229 16.18 -3.11 -2.90
C CYS A 229 17.61 -3.26 -2.38
N GLU A 230 18.52 -3.79 -3.20
CA GLU A 230 19.90 -4.09 -2.82
C GLU A 230 20.86 -2.95 -3.14
N GLU A 231 20.65 -2.27 -4.26
CA GLU A 231 21.53 -1.17 -4.67
C GLU A 231 21.28 0.09 -3.84
N THR A 232 22.37 0.70 -3.40
CA THR A 232 22.36 2.03 -2.80
C THR A 232 22.93 3.04 -3.78
N LYS A 233 22.15 4.08 -4.11
CA LYS A 233 22.64 5.29 -4.78
C LYS A 233 22.45 6.49 -3.88
N LEU A 234 22.94 7.64 -4.34
CA LEU A 234 22.72 8.94 -3.74
C LEU A 234 21.24 9.18 -3.41
N ILE A 235 20.94 9.36 -2.13
CA ILE A 235 19.62 9.74 -1.64
C ILE A 235 19.47 11.25 -1.84
N ARG A 236 18.65 11.65 -2.82
CA ARG A 236 18.45 13.07 -3.14
C ARG A 236 17.57 13.77 -2.11
N VAL A 237 16.54 13.09 -1.60
CA VAL A 237 15.61 13.65 -0.61
C VAL A 237 15.52 12.71 0.59
N ALA A 238 15.63 13.27 1.80
CA ALA A 238 15.51 12.51 3.03
C ALA A 238 14.17 11.76 3.11
N CYS A 239 14.20 10.51 3.59
CA CYS A 239 13.01 9.65 3.68
C CYS A 239 11.88 10.30 4.51
N GLY A 240 12.23 10.97 5.61
CA GLY A 240 11.25 11.69 6.43
C GLY A 240 10.50 12.79 5.67
N ARG A 241 11.16 13.48 4.73
CA ARG A 241 10.48 14.46 3.84
C ARG A 241 9.63 13.74 2.79
N CYS A 242 10.09 12.63 2.24
CA CYS A 242 9.31 11.82 1.30
C CYS A 242 7.99 11.29 1.92
N CYS A 243 8.00 10.99 3.22
CA CYS A 243 6.82 10.54 3.96
C CYS A 243 5.82 11.66 4.31
N LYS A 244 6.16 12.93 4.09
CA LYS A 244 5.22 14.03 4.28
C LYS A 244 4.15 14.05 3.19
N PRO A 245 2.95 14.59 3.46
CA PRO A 245 1.95 14.84 2.43
C PRO A 245 2.48 15.73 1.29
N TYR A 246 1.84 15.65 0.13
CA TYR A 246 2.14 16.56 -1.00
C TYR A 246 2.03 18.03 -0.60
N SER A 247 1.04 18.36 0.23
CA SER A 247 0.83 19.72 0.75
C SER A 247 2.00 20.27 1.55
N GLN A 248 2.83 19.41 2.13
CA GLN A 248 4.01 19.78 2.91
C GLN A 248 5.32 19.50 2.13
N GLY A 249 5.23 19.38 0.80
CA GLY A 249 6.37 19.16 -0.09
C GLY A 249 6.97 17.76 -0.07
N GLY A 250 6.23 16.76 0.41
CA GLY A 250 6.62 15.34 0.36
C GLY A 250 6.04 14.57 -0.83
N LEU A 251 6.16 13.24 -0.81
CA LEU A 251 5.63 12.33 -1.82
C LEU A 251 4.38 11.57 -1.35
N GLY A 252 3.93 11.82 -0.11
CA GLY A 252 2.82 11.11 0.52
C GLY A 252 3.11 9.64 0.79
N LEU A 253 4.39 9.25 0.91
CA LEU A 253 4.75 7.90 1.35
C LEU A 253 4.38 7.73 2.84
N LYS A 254 4.18 6.48 3.28
CA LYS A 254 3.90 6.18 4.69
C LYS A 254 5.18 5.70 5.35
N ASP A 255 5.48 6.26 6.52
CA ASP A 255 6.46 5.68 7.41
C ASP A 255 5.87 4.42 8.03
N LEU A 256 6.51 3.27 7.83
CA LEU A 256 5.98 1.99 8.30
C LEU A 256 5.89 1.88 9.83
N GLY A 257 6.76 2.57 10.57
CA GLY A 257 6.69 2.58 12.03
C GLY A 257 5.46 3.33 12.51
N LEU A 258 5.28 4.56 12.01
CA LEU A 258 4.08 5.35 12.32
C LEU A 258 2.80 4.67 11.82
N LEU A 259 2.86 3.98 10.68
CA LEU A 259 1.72 3.24 10.15
C LEU A 259 1.36 2.07 11.05
N ASN A 260 2.33 1.29 11.50
CA ASN A 260 2.10 0.18 12.42
C ASN A 260 1.52 0.67 13.75
N ASP A 261 2.12 1.69 14.35
CA ASP A 261 1.61 2.31 15.58
C ASP A 261 0.18 2.82 15.42
N SER A 262 -0.17 3.39 14.25
CA SER A 262 -1.51 3.92 13.98
C SER A 262 -2.56 2.81 13.91
N LEU A 263 -2.20 1.68 13.32
CA LEU A 263 -3.09 0.52 13.15
C LEU A 263 -3.27 -0.22 14.47
N VAL A 264 -2.19 -0.36 15.25
CA VAL A 264 -2.28 -0.94 16.59
C VAL A 264 -3.09 -0.04 17.52
N LYS A 265 -2.94 1.29 17.46
CA LYS A 265 -3.82 2.22 18.20
C LYS A 265 -5.29 2.07 17.81
N LYS A 266 -5.59 1.89 16.51
CA LYS A 266 -6.94 1.61 16.03
C LYS A 266 -7.46 0.26 16.57
N LEU A 267 -6.61 -0.76 16.64
CA LEU A 267 -6.96 -2.05 17.24
C LEU A 267 -7.24 -1.89 18.74
N THR A 268 -6.40 -1.15 19.47
CA THR A 268 -6.60 -0.84 20.90
C THR A 268 -7.90 -0.09 21.12
N TRP A 269 -8.23 0.88 20.26
CA TRP A 269 -9.51 1.58 20.32
C TRP A 269 -10.67 0.59 20.20
N LYS A 270 -10.67 -0.27 19.17
CA LYS A 270 -11.69 -1.31 19.01
C LYS A 270 -11.74 -2.26 20.20
N PHE A 271 -10.58 -2.63 20.75
CA PHE A 271 -10.50 -3.45 21.94
C PHE A 271 -11.15 -2.79 23.16
N MET A 272 -11.11 -1.47 23.29
CA MET A 272 -11.75 -0.75 24.39
C MET A 272 -13.25 -0.48 24.14
N THR A 273 -13.65 -0.15 22.92
CA THR A 273 -15.00 0.36 22.63
C THR A 273 -15.95 -0.64 21.99
N SER A 274 -15.46 -1.71 21.37
CA SER A 274 -16.31 -2.63 20.62
C SER A 274 -16.96 -3.66 21.53
N GLU A 275 -18.26 -3.88 21.36
CA GLU A 275 -19.04 -4.88 22.10
C GLU A 275 -18.97 -6.29 21.50
N SER A 276 -18.17 -6.50 20.44
CA SER A 276 -18.05 -7.83 19.83
C SER A 276 -17.57 -8.89 20.84
N PHE A 277 -18.09 -10.11 20.71
CA PHE A 277 -17.72 -11.25 21.57
C PHE A 277 -16.20 -11.42 21.72
N SER A 278 -15.44 -11.31 20.62
CA SER A 278 -13.98 -11.46 20.64
C SER A 278 -13.29 -10.42 21.53
N PHE A 279 -13.69 -9.15 21.44
CA PHE A 279 -13.11 -8.11 22.27
C PHE A 279 -13.58 -8.20 23.73
N SER A 280 -14.85 -8.55 23.97
CA SER A 280 -15.37 -8.82 25.31
C SER A 280 -14.62 -9.97 26.01
N PHE A 281 -14.42 -11.09 25.31
CA PHE A 281 -13.61 -12.22 25.80
C PHE A 281 -12.19 -11.80 26.15
N LEU A 282 -11.51 -11.06 25.27
CA LEU A 282 -10.15 -10.60 25.50
C LEU A 282 -10.06 -9.61 26.68
N ARG A 283 -11.04 -8.71 26.84
CA ARG A 283 -11.10 -7.80 27.99
C ARG A 283 -11.24 -8.57 29.31
N GLU A 284 -12.12 -9.57 29.36
CA GLU A 284 -12.30 -10.41 30.55
C GLU A 284 -11.08 -11.26 30.89
N ARG A 285 -10.31 -11.64 29.87
CA ARG A 285 -9.04 -12.34 30.07
C ARG A 285 -7.95 -11.42 30.60
N TYR A 286 -7.76 -10.24 29.99
CA TYR A 286 -6.56 -9.43 30.17
C TYR A 286 -6.75 -8.16 31.02
N LEU A 287 -7.84 -7.41 30.88
CA LEU A 287 -8.01 -6.13 31.61
C LEU A 287 -8.33 -6.33 33.09
N THR A 288 -9.10 -7.35 33.42
CA THR A 288 -9.46 -7.61 34.81
C THR A 288 -8.32 -8.29 35.60
N GLN A 289 -7.23 -8.71 34.94
CA GLN A 289 -5.95 -9.00 35.62
C GLN A 289 -5.23 -7.72 36.06
N LEU A 290 -5.31 -6.66 35.25
CA LEU A 290 -4.76 -5.34 35.61
C LEU A 290 -5.53 -4.72 36.79
N ARG A 291 -6.86 -4.88 36.85
CA ARG A 291 -7.67 -4.40 38.00
C ARG A 291 -7.23 -4.99 39.36
N LYS A 292 -6.69 -6.22 39.40
CA LYS A 292 -6.18 -6.84 40.65
C LYS A 292 -4.89 -6.19 41.18
N SER A 293 -4.18 -5.38 40.38
CA SER A 293 -3.00 -4.64 40.84
C SER A 293 -3.31 -3.35 41.63
N HIS A 294 -4.59 -2.98 41.79
CA HIS A 294 -5.00 -1.78 42.54
C HIS A 294 -4.74 -1.87 44.05
N VAL A 295 -4.60 -3.07 44.62
CA VAL A 295 -4.25 -3.23 46.04
C VAL A 295 -2.88 -2.62 46.34
N GLY A 296 -1.94 -2.66 45.39
CA GLY A 296 -0.64 -2.01 45.52
C GLY A 296 -0.65 -0.51 45.24
N PHE A 297 -1.64 0.03 44.53
CA PHE A 297 -1.68 1.45 44.16
C PHE A 297 -2.01 2.35 45.36
N ARG A 298 -3.00 1.96 46.16
CA ARG A 298 -3.39 2.69 47.39
C ARG A 298 -2.26 2.73 48.42
N VAL A 299 -1.49 1.65 48.53
CA VAL A 299 -0.33 1.54 49.44
C VAL A 299 0.87 2.34 48.92
N ARG A 300 1.06 2.40 47.59
CA ARG A 300 2.26 3.00 46.96
C ARG A 300 2.10 4.50 46.67
N PHE A 301 0.88 5.00 46.55
CA PHE A 301 0.57 6.42 46.28
C PHE A 301 -0.65 6.93 47.07
N PRO A 302 -0.57 7.03 48.41
CA PRO A 302 -1.70 7.42 49.26
C PRO A 302 -2.23 8.83 48.95
N ASP A 303 -1.36 9.80 48.66
CA ASP A 303 -1.75 11.19 48.34
C ASP A 303 -2.46 11.33 46.99
N LEU A 304 -2.08 10.49 46.02
CA LEU A 304 -2.73 10.48 44.71
C LEU A 304 -4.09 9.78 44.82
N TYR A 305 -4.17 8.73 45.66
CA TYR A 305 -5.42 8.04 45.93
C TYR A 305 -6.44 8.97 46.62
N SER A 306 -6.04 9.74 47.65
CA SER A 306 -6.94 10.69 48.32
C SER A 306 -7.47 11.78 47.38
N ARG A 307 -6.63 12.25 46.44
CA ARG A 307 -7.04 13.18 45.38
C ARG A 307 -8.04 12.55 44.40
N ILE A 308 -7.85 11.28 44.03
CA ILE A 308 -8.79 10.56 43.15
C ILE A 308 -10.12 10.29 43.88
N ASP A 309 -10.07 9.94 45.16
CA ASP A 309 -11.26 9.67 46.00
C ASP A 309 -12.09 10.94 46.24
N SER A 310 -11.44 12.12 46.23
CA SER A 310 -12.12 13.41 46.30
C SER A 310 -12.84 13.84 45.02
N VAL A 311 -12.69 13.09 43.91
CA VAL A 311 -13.39 13.37 42.65
C VAL A 311 -14.82 12.85 42.74
N VAL A 312 -15.78 13.75 42.83
CA VAL A 312 -17.21 13.43 42.72
C VAL A 312 -17.50 13.02 41.28
N ILE A 313 -17.72 11.73 41.06
CA ILE A 313 -18.04 11.18 39.74
C ILE A 313 -19.49 11.56 39.39
N SER A 314 -19.66 12.25 38.27
CA SER A 314 -20.99 12.57 37.71
C SER A 314 -21.74 11.27 37.38
N PRO A 315 -23.08 11.21 37.52
CA PRO A 315 -23.88 10.04 37.14
C PRO A 315 -23.92 9.79 35.62
N VAL A 316 -23.31 10.66 34.82
CA VAL A 316 -23.18 10.48 33.37
C VAL A 316 -22.14 9.40 33.08
N THR A 317 -22.51 8.39 32.28
CA THR A 317 -21.57 7.35 31.84
C THR A 317 -20.46 7.95 30.99
N ASP A 318 -19.22 7.79 31.42
CA ASP A 318 -18.05 8.19 30.63
C ASP A 318 -18.03 7.50 29.27
N SER A 319 -17.74 8.28 28.22
CA SER A 319 -17.51 7.76 26.88
C SER A 319 -16.09 8.05 26.42
N LEU A 320 -15.44 7.05 25.83
CA LEU A 320 -14.15 7.25 25.17
C LEU A 320 -14.39 8.06 23.89
N VAL A 321 -13.79 9.25 23.81
CA VAL A 321 -13.83 10.10 22.62
C VAL A 321 -12.42 10.27 22.05
N TRP A 322 -12.29 10.09 20.73
CA TRP A 322 -11.04 10.43 20.06
C TRP A 322 -10.97 11.95 19.87
N ALA A 323 -10.12 12.61 20.65
CA ALA A 323 -10.05 14.06 20.83
C ALA A 323 -10.11 14.91 19.53
N HIS A 324 -9.64 14.39 18.39
CA HIS A 324 -9.62 15.14 17.15
C HIS A 324 -10.79 14.88 16.18
N TYR A 325 -11.51 13.75 16.26
CA TYR A 325 -12.46 13.36 15.19
C TYR A 325 -13.65 12.49 15.64
N GLY A 326 -13.88 12.28 16.95
CA GLY A 326 -14.97 11.46 17.47
C GLY A 326 -14.75 9.94 17.34
N GLN A 327 -14.35 9.44 16.16
CA GLN A 327 -13.99 8.04 15.92
C GLN A 327 -12.55 7.85 15.42
N VAL A 328 -11.91 6.75 15.84
CA VAL A 328 -10.54 6.42 15.43
C VAL A 328 -10.50 5.75 14.07
N SER A 329 -9.96 6.47 13.09
CA SER A 329 -9.54 5.90 11.81
C SER A 329 -8.02 5.75 11.76
N CYS A 330 -7.51 4.87 10.90
CA CYS A 330 -6.06 4.77 10.68
C CYS A 330 -5.51 6.10 10.14
N LYS A 331 -6.28 6.80 9.29
CA LYS A 331 -5.90 8.11 8.75
C LYS A 331 -5.76 9.15 9.85
N SER A 332 -6.75 9.28 10.74
CA SER A 332 -6.70 10.24 11.85
C SER A 332 -5.61 9.90 12.85
N ALA A 333 -5.49 8.63 13.25
CA ALA A 333 -4.42 8.19 14.15
C ALA A 333 -3.02 8.45 13.56
N TYR A 334 -2.83 8.18 12.27
CA TYR A 334 -1.56 8.44 11.58
C TYR A 334 -1.26 9.93 11.48
N SER A 335 -2.24 10.76 11.10
CA SER A 335 -2.07 12.22 11.00
C SER A 335 -1.66 12.84 12.32
N CYS A 336 -2.28 12.43 13.45
CA CYS A 336 -1.91 12.94 14.79
C CYS A 336 -0.47 12.61 15.20
N MET A 337 0.19 11.63 14.57
CA MET A 337 1.57 11.25 14.88
C MET A 337 2.60 11.86 13.93
N ILE A 338 2.17 12.39 12.79
CA ILE A 338 3.09 13.13 11.91
C ILE A 338 3.30 14.51 12.52
N ARG A 339 4.55 14.94 12.62
CA ARG A 339 4.85 16.34 12.92
C ARG A 339 4.37 17.22 11.79
N ASP A 340 3.44 18.11 12.11
CA ASP A 340 2.94 19.08 11.14
C ASP A 340 4.07 19.98 10.62
N SER A 341 3.88 20.42 9.39
CA SER A 341 4.79 21.33 8.72
C SER A 341 3.97 22.30 7.88
N PRO A 342 4.47 23.53 7.68
CA PRO A 342 3.75 24.51 6.88
C PRO A 342 3.51 23.96 5.47
N GLN A 343 2.35 24.32 4.92
CA GLN A 343 2.06 23.96 3.54
C GLN A 343 2.98 24.73 2.58
N VAL A 344 3.41 24.07 1.51
CA VAL A 344 4.24 24.69 0.48
C VAL A 344 3.33 25.28 -0.61
N PRO A 345 3.49 26.54 -1.03
CA PRO A 345 2.50 27.20 -1.89
C PRO A 345 2.30 26.50 -3.25
N TRP A 346 3.34 25.85 -3.77
CA TRP A 346 3.39 25.23 -5.09
C TRP A 346 2.77 23.82 -5.17
N TRP A 347 2.31 23.22 -4.07
CA TRP A 347 1.96 21.79 -4.07
C TRP A 347 0.80 21.45 -5.02
N ARG A 348 -0.19 22.34 -5.14
CA ARG A 348 -1.37 22.14 -6.00
C ARG A 348 -1.01 22.19 -7.47
N ASP A 349 -0.09 23.06 -7.84
CA ASP A 349 0.34 23.26 -9.22
C ASP A 349 1.19 22.08 -9.69
N VAL A 350 2.10 21.60 -8.84
CA VAL A 350 3.00 20.47 -9.17
C VAL A 350 2.26 19.14 -9.24
N TRP A 351 1.38 18.88 -8.27
CA TRP A 351 0.70 17.59 -8.12
C TRP A 351 -0.73 17.63 -8.66
N CYS A 352 -0.96 18.36 -9.75
CA CYS A 352 -2.25 18.40 -10.43
C CYS A 352 -2.44 17.22 -11.39
N ARG A 353 -3.70 16.86 -11.65
CA ARG A 353 -4.07 15.75 -12.55
C ARG A 353 -3.67 15.96 -14.02
N PHE A 354 -3.34 17.19 -14.40
CA PHE A 354 -3.03 17.57 -15.79
C PHE A 354 -1.53 17.42 -16.11
N ILE A 355 -0.68 17.36 -15.09
CA ILE A 355 0.76 17.15 -15.29
C ILE A 355 1.05 15.67 -15.12
N HIS A 356 1.75 15.10 -16.10
CA HIS A 356 2.18 13.70 -16.03
C HIS A 356 3.06 13.48 -14.76
N PRO A 357 2.82 12.45 -13.94
CA PRO A 357 3.48 12.28 -12.65
C PRO A 357 5.02 12.28 -12.70
N SER A 358 5.60 11.82 -13.82
CA SER A 358 7.06 11.83 -14.00
C SER A 358 7.60 13.26 -14.15
N ARG A 359 6.83 14.16 -14.78
CA ARG A 359 7.15 15.59 -14.88
C ARG A 359 6.97 16.26 -13.51
N SER A 360 5.87 15.98 -12.80
CA SER A 360 5.68 16.46 -11.41
C SER A 360 6.81 16.04 -10.48
N ALA A 361 7.31 14.80 -10.59
CA ALA A 361 8.43 14.32 -9.80
C ALA A 361 9.76 15.04 -10.12
N LEU A 362 9.98 15.37 -11.40
CA LEU A 362 11.12 16.19 -11.83
C LEU A 362 11.00 17.62 -11.29
N THR A 363 9.85 18.26 -11.45
CA THR A 363 9.55 19.59 -10.90
C THR A 363 9.66 19.62 -9.37
N TRP A 364 9.28 18.53 -8.69
CA TRP A 364 9.44 18.40 -7.25
C TRP A 364 10.93 18.35 -6.84
N HIS A 365 11.75 17.57 -7.55
CA HIS A 365 13.21 17.60 -7.35
C HIS A 365 13.79 18.97 -7.60
N PHE A 366 13.32 19.62 -8.66
CA PHE A 366 13.68 20.97 -8.99
C PHE A 366 13.38 21.92 -7.80
N LEU A 367 12.14 21.95 -7.31
CA LEU A 367 11.67 22.89 -6.28
C LEU A 367 12.33 22.66 -4.91
N LEU A 368 12.76 21.45 -4.63
CA LEU A 368 13.54 21.17 -3.43
C LEU A 368 15.02 21.54 -3.59
N ASN A 369 15.42 22.06 -4.75
CA ASN A 369 16.79 22.18 -5.22
C ASN A 369 17.50 20.85 -4.93
N ARG A 370 17.14 19.79 -5.67
CA ARG A 370 17.59 18.38 -5.54
C ARG A 370 17.82 17.69 -6.89
N LEU A 371 17.95 18.45 -7.98
CA LEU A 371 18.37 17.92 -9.27
C LEU A 371 19.82 17.41 -9.20
N PRO A 372 20.19 16.37 -9.96
CA PRO A 372 21.52 15.78 -9.94
C PRO A 372 22.51 16.59 -10.78
N THR A 373 22.62 17.88 -10.53
CA THR A 373 23.62 18.76 -11.15
C THR A 373 25.02 18.43 -10.65
N GLU A 374 26.04 18.63 -11.49
CA GLU A 374 27.42 18.32 -11.11
C GLU A 374 27.86 19.06 -9.83
N ASP A 375 27.48 20.33 -9.65
CA ASP A 375 27.81 21.10 -8.44
C ASP A 375 27.37 20.38 -7.15
N ARG A 376 26.21 19.73 -7.20
CA ARG A 376 25.64 18.99 -6.09
C ARG A 376 26.28 17.61 -5.95
N LEU A 377 26.59 16.94 -7.06
CA LEU A 377 27.34 15.69 -6.99
C LEU A 377 28.69 15.93 -6.31
N CYS A 378 29.37 17.04 -6.64
CA CYS A 378 30.60 17.47 -5.96
C CYS A 378 30.38 17.73 -4.47
N ARG A 379 29.31 18.43 -4.07
CA ARG A 379 28.96 18.62 -2.65
C ARG A 379 28.67 17.33 -1.89
N VAL A 380 28.36 16.23 -2.58
CA VAL A 380 28.14 14.91 -1.97
C VAL A 380 29.34 13.97 -2.16
N GLY A 381 30.49 14.51 -2.57
CA GLY A 381 31.78 13.80 -2.58
C GLY A 381 32.13 13.11 -3.90
N PHE A 382 31.47 13.45 -5.01
CA PHE A 382 31.93 13.04 -6.34
C PHE A 382 32.99 14.03 -6.85
N HIS A 383 34.08 13.53 -7.44
CA HIS A 383 35.09 14.39 -8.08
C HIS A 383 34.78 14.49 -9.57
N LEU A 384 34.01 15.50 -9.94
CA LEU A 384 33.66 15.82 -11.33
C LEU A 384 34.18 17.22 -11.66
N ASP A 385 34.62 17.41 -12.90
CA ASP A 385 34.92 18.74 -13.42
C ASP A 385 33.60 19.47 -13.61
N SER A 386 33.22 20.31 -12.64
CA SER A 386 31.94 21.02 -12.67
C SER A 386 31.93 22.05 -13.80
N ARG A 387 31.56 21.61 -15.01
CA ARG A 387 31.42 22.45 -16.21
C ARG A 387 30.10 22.10 -16.86
N CYS A 388 29.28 23.12 -17.08
CA CYS A 388 28.00 23.00 -17.75
C CYS A 388 28.16 22.28 -19.10
N SER A 389 27.45 21.16 -19.27
CA SER A 389 27.50 20.37 -20.49
C SER A 389 26.99 21.10 -21.73
N VAL A 390 26.31 22.24 -21.54
CA VAL A 390 25.71 23.04 -22.61
C VAL A 390 26.66 24.14 -23.08
N CYS A 391 27.18 24.96 -22.17
CA CYS A 391 28.03 26.11 -22.55
C CYS A 391 29.52 25.86 -22.36
N GLY A 392 29.92 24.87 -21.56
CA GLY A 392 31.32 24.55 -21.26
C GLY A 392 32.08 25.56 -20.38
N VAL A 393 31.47 26.70 -20.03
CA VAL A 393 32.17 27.84 -19.39
C VAL A 393 31.95 27.92 -17.88
N SER A 394 30.72 27.75 -17.40
CA SER A 394 30.38 27.93 -15.97
C SER A 394 30.07 26.60 -15.29
N SER A 395 30.13 26.56 -13.96
CA SER A 395 29.74 25.38 -13.17
C SER A 395 28.28 24.99 -13.39
N GLU A 396 28.02 23.69 -13.59
CA GLU A 396 26.68 23.17 -13.78
C GLU A 396 25.86 23.24 -12.47
N SER A 397 25.00 24.26 -12.37
CA SER A 397 24.02 24.43 -11.30
C SER A 397 22.62 24.61 -11.90
N SER A 398 21.57 24.42 -11.10
CA SER A 398 20.19 24.63 -11.60
C SER A 398 19.96 26.08 -12.05
N ASP A 399 20.47 27.07 -11.31
CA ASP A 399 20.33 28.48 -11.73
C ASP A 399 21.10 28.76 -13.02
N HIS A 400 22.28 28.16 -13.21
CA HIS A 400 22.98 28.27 -14.47
C HIS A 400 22.22 27.58 -15.61
N LEU A 401 21.91 26.29 -15.48
CA LEU A 401 21.24 25.51 -16.54
C LEU A 401 19.92 26.11 -17.02
N PHE A 402 19.12 26.70 -16.12
CA PHE A 402 17.77 27.15 -16.45
C PHE A 402 17.58 28.66 -16.54
N ILE A 403 18.48 29.50 -16.00
CA ILE A 403 18.37 30.97 -16.07
C ILE A 403 19.58 31.60 -16.76
N ARG A 404 20.80 31.25 -16.37
CA ARG A 404 22.01 32.03 -16.74
C ARG A 404 22.81 31.46 -17.92
N CYS A 405 22.57 30.21 -18.30
CA CYS A 405 23.24 29.58 -19.43
C CYS A 405 22.87 30.34 -20.70
N PRO A 406 23.82 30.70 -21.57
CA PRO A 406 23.52 31.45 -22.80
C PRO A 406 22.37 30.84 -23.60
N LEU A 407 22.36 29.51 -23.75
CA LEU A 407 21.26 28.80 -24.40
C LEU A 407 19.92 29.04 -23.69
N ALA A 408 19.87 28.90 -22.36
CA ALA A 408 18.64 29.11 -21.60
C ALA A 408 18.15 30.57 -21.70
N VAL A 409 19.06 31.54 -21.64
CA VAL A 409 18.74 32.96 -21.83
C VAL A 409 18.11 33.19 -23.19
N THR A 410 18.74 32.72 -24.27
CA THR A 410 18.20 32.86 -25.64
C THR A 410 16.83 32.20 -25.77
N LEU A 411 16.66 30.98 -25.25
CA LEU A 411 15.38 30.28 -25.27
C LEU A 411 14.28 31.07 -24.56
N TRP A 412 14.60 31.61 -23.38
CA TRP A 412 13.65 32.41 -22.66
C TRP A 412 13.34 33.73 -23.35
N GLU A 413 14.33 34.39 -23.95
CA GLU A 413 14.10 35.61 -24.73
C GLU A 413 13.20 35.34 -25.93
N GLU A 414 13.40 34.24 -26.65
CA GLU A 414 12.53 33.82 -27.76
C GLU A 414 11.09 33.53 -27.26
N VAL A 415 10.95 32.75 -26.19
CA VAL A 415 9.63 32.43 -25.62
C VAL A 415 8.94 33.67 -25.09
N PHE A 416 9.63 34.51 -24.31
CA PHE A 416 9.02 35.66 -23.66
C PHE A 416 8.80 36.85 -24.61
N SER A 417 9.62 37.01 -25.65
CA SER A 417 9.35 37.98 -26.71
C SER A 417 8.05 37.64 -27.45
N ALA A 418 7.78 36.35 -27.70
CA ALA A 418 6.50 35.89 -28.24
C ALA A 418 5.29 36.21 -27.34
N PHE A 419 5.51 36.36 -26.03
CA PHE A 419 4.47 36.72 -25.04
C PHE A 419 4.54 38.18 -24.54
N GLN A 420 5.41 39.03 -25.11
CA GLN A 420 5.65 40.41 -24.65
C GLN A 420 5.98 40.54 -23.14
N ARG A 421 6.71 39.58 -22.57
CA ARG A 421 7.20 39.64 -21.18
C ARG A 421 8.72 39.67 -21.14
N ARG A 422 9.31 39.99 -20.00
CA ARG A 422 10.75 39.83 -19.74
C ARG A 422 10.97 38.99 -18.49
N ILE A 423 12.02 38.17 -18.51
CA ILE A 423 12.57 37.60 -17.27
C ILE A 423 13.19 38.73 -16.46
N SER A 424 12.85 38.80 -15.18
CA SER A 424 13.45 39.76 -14.24
C SER A 424 13.97 39.06 -12.98
N SER A 425 14.50 37.83 -13.13
CA SER A 425 14.79 36.95 -12.00
C SER A 425 16.17 36.32 -12.12
N ASP A 426 17.04 36.59 -11.14
CA ASP A 426 18.43 36.11 -11.12
C ASP A 426 18.58 34.70 -10.53
N THR A 427 17.51 34.19 -9.92
CA THR A 427 17.41 32.81 -9.41
C THR A 427 16.18 32.14 -9.97
N TRP A 428 16.23 30.83 -10.13
CA TRP A 428 15.07 30.10 -10.62
C TRP A 428 13.94 30.05 -9.57
N SER A 429 14.28 30.05 -8.27
CA SER A 429 13.27 29.99 -7.21
C SER A 429 12.28 31.16 -7.28
N SER A 430 12.78 32.37 -7.59
CA SER A 430 11.95 33.56 -7.83
C SER A 430 11.29 33.58 -9.21
N PHE A 431 11.84 32.86 -10.19
CA PHE A 431 11.18 32.68 -11.49
C PHE A 431 9.92 31.81 -11.35
N PHE A 432 10.03 30.70 -10.59
CA PHE A 432 8.92 29.77 -10.38
C PHE A 432 7.83 30.28 -9.44
N SER A 433 8.15 31.12 -8.45
CA SER A 433 7.11 31.74 -7.60
C SER A 433 6.13 32.62 -8.38
N ARG A 434 6.50 33.02 -9.60
CA ARG A 434 5.68 33.79 -10.54
C ARG A 434 5.04 32.92 -11.61
N ALA A 435 5.28 31.60 -11.60
CA ALA A 435 4.68 30.69 -12.55
C ALA A 435 3.16 30.64 -12.31
N MET A 436 2.39 30.96 -13.34
CA MET A 436 0.94 30.82 -13.32
C MET A 436 0.55 29.41 -13.76
N SER A 437 -0.36 28.78 -13.02
CA SER A 437 -0.97 27.53 -13.44
C SER A 437 -1.77 27.75 -14.72
N VAL A 438 -1.26 27.26 -15.84
CA VAL A 438 -1.99 27.28 -17.12
C VAL A 438 -2.87 26.04 -17.17
N ILE A 439 -4.14 26.18 -16.78
CA ILE A 439 -5.13 25.14 -16.99
C ILE A 439 -5.42 25.11 -18.49
N TRP A 440 -5.20 23.95 -19.12
CA TRP A 440 -5.52 23.80 -20.53
C TRP A 440 -7.02 24.00 -20.76
N SER A 441 -7.38 25.00 -21.54
CA SER A 441 -8.69 25.20 -22.15
C SER A 441 -8.57 25.01 -23.67
N PRO A 442 -9.65 24.58 -24.36
CA PRO A 442 -9.68 24.65 -25.81
C PRO A 442 -9.38 26.07 -26.27
N PRO A 443 -8.62 26.26 -27.37
CA PRO A 443 -8.33 27.59 -27.88
C PRO A 443 -9.64 28.31 -28.23
N ALA A 444 -9.69 29.64 -28.06
CA ALA A 444 -10.87 30.43 -28.43
C ALA A 444 -11.18 30.30 -29.94
N PRO A 445 -12.43 30.57 -30.39
CA PRO A 445 -12.74 30.57 -31.82
C PRO A 445 -11.75 31.44 -32.62
N GLY A 446 -11.20 30.88 -33.70
CA GLY A 446 -10.15 31.51 -34.52
C GLY A 446 -8.71 31.24 -34.09
N TRP A 447 -8.47 30.66 -32.91
CA TRP A 447 -7.14 30.20 -32.48
C TRP A 447 -6.88 28.74 -32.87
N THR A 448 -5.63 28.40 -33.16
CA THR A 448 -5.18 27.07 -33.62
C THR A 448 -4.13 26.51 -32.67
N LYS A 449 -4.50 25.51 -31.87
CA LYS A 449 -3.53 24.84 -30.99
C LYS A 449 -2.56 24.01 -31.81
N VAL A 450 -1.26 24.11 -31.54
CA VAL A 450 -0.26 23.15 -32.02
C VAL A 450 0.28 22.27 -30.90
N ASN A 451 0.48 20.99 -31.18
CA ASN A 451 1.24 20.06 -30.36
C ASN A 451 2.43 19.58 -31.17
N THR A 452 3.65 19.85 -30.68
CA THR A 452 4.91 19.43 -31.31
C THR A 452 5.60 18.38 -30.47
N ASP A 453 6.40 17.53 -31.13
CA ASP A 453 7.28 16.57 -30.46
C ASP A 453 8.52 16.30 -31.33
N GLY A 454 9.61 15.90 -30.69
CA GLY A 454 10.88 15.58 -31.34
C GLY A 454 11.55 14.39 -30.67
N ALA A 455 12.07 13.47 -31.48
CA ALA A 455 12.74 12.26 -30.99
C ALA A 455 14.05 12.03 -31.73
N ALA A 456 15.02 11.43 -31.04
CA ALA A 456 16.30 11.01 -31.60
C ALA A 456 16.66 9.60 -31.09
N LEU A 457 17.21 8.75 -31.96
CA LEU A 457 17.65 7.39 -31.65
C LEU A 457 18.84 7.38 -30.69
N SER A 458 19.70 8.39 -30.78
CA SER A 458 20.81 8.68 -29.87
C SER A 458 20.98 10.20 -29.78
N SER A 459 21.69 10.70 -28.77
CA SER A 459 21.94 12.14 -28.60
C SER A 459 23.45 12.41 -28.57
N PRO A 460 24.06 12.78 -29.71
CA PRO A 460 23.47 13.04 -31.03
C PRO A 460 23.24 11.78 -31.88
N GLY A 461 22.25 11.80 -32.77
CA GLY A 461 21.91 10.67 -33.64
C GLY A 461 20.82 11.00 -34.65
N ALA A 462 20.44 10.02 -35.49
CA ALA A 462 19.30 10.16 -36.39
C ALA A 462 18.01 10.40 -35.57
N GLY A 463 17.16 11.29 -36.04
CA GLY A 463 15.95 11.70 -35.34
C GLY A 463 14.88 12.23 -36.29
N GLY A 464 13.83 12.76 -35.71
CA GLY A 464 12.75 13.40 -36.45
C GLY A 464 11.90 14.23 -35.52
N CYS A 465 11.21 15.20 -36.08
CA CYS A 465 10.27 16.04 -35.36
C CYS A 465 8.97 16.17 -36.12
N GLY A 466 7.89 16.46 -35.40
CA GLY A 466 6.59 16.66 -36.02
C GLY A 466 5.66 17.47 -35.15
N GLY A 467 4.49 17.77 -35.71
CA GLY A 467 3.45 18.46 -34.97
C GLY A 467 2.08 18.33 -35.60
N ILE A 468 1.04 18.56 -34.79
CA ILE A 468 -0.36 18.49 -35.18
C ILE A 468 -1.10 19.74 -34.72
N PHE A 469 -1.88 20.31 -35.63
CA PHE A 469 -2.66 21.53 -35.43
C PHE A 469 -4.13 21.20 -35.23
N ARG A 470 -4.80 21.84 -34.27
CA ARG A 470 -6.22 21.64 -33.98
C ARG A 470 -6.96 22.95 -33.76
N ASN A 471 -8.23 23.01 -34.15
CA ASN A 471 -9.10 24.16 -33.87
C ASN A 471 -9.73 24.10 -32.47
N CYS A 472 -10.55 25.10 -32.13
CA CYS A 472 -11.30 25.21 -30.87
C CYS A 472 -12.26 24.05 -30.59
N ARG A 473 -12.66 23.28 -31.61
CA ARG A 473 -13.50 22.08 -31.52
C ARG A 473 -12.68 20.78 -31.54
N ALA A 474 -11.36 20.87 -31.38
CA ALA A 474 -10.41 19.77 -31.44
C ALA A 474 -10.30 19.04 -32.80
N PHE A 475 -10.88 19.58 -33.87
CA PHE A 475 -10.68 19.05 -35.22
C PHE A 475 -9.27 19.35 -35.72
N VAL A 476 -8.65 18.36 -36.36
CA VAL A 476 -7.30 18.49 -36.93
C VAL A 476 -7.34 19.42 -38.13
N LYS A 477 -6.49 20.45 -38.13
CA LYS A 477 -6.33 21.41 -39.22
C LYS A 477 -5.15 21.08 -40.14
N GLY A 478 -4.14 20.37 -39.62
CA GLY A 478 -2.96 19.97 -40.37
C GLY A 478 -1.95 19.26 -39.49
N CYS A 479 -0.94 18.67 -40.10
CA CYS A 479 0.19 18.05 -39.41
C CYS A 479 1.45 18.12 -40.28
N PHE A 480 2.62 17.97 -39.66
CA PHE A 480 3.89 17.88 -40.35
C PHE A 480 4.80 16.85 -39.66
N TYR A 481 5.74 16.35 -40.44
CA TYR A 481 6.85 15.51 -40.00
C TYR A 481 8.09 15.89 -40.80
N VAL A 482 9.24 15.96 -40.12
CA VAL A 482 10.54 16.26 -40.71
C VAL A 482 11.57 15.28 -40.16
N PRO A 483 12.20 14.45 -41.02
CA PRO A 483 13.35 13.64 -40.63
C PRO A 483 14.57 14.55 -40.41
N LEU A 484 15.40 14.22 -39.41
CA LEU A 484 16.55 15.00 -39.02
C LEU A 484 17.77 14.09 -38.85
N ASP A 485 18.86 14.40 -39.53
CA ASP A 485 20.12 13.63 -39.43
C ASP A 485 21.05 14.23 -38.38
N HIS A 486 21.59 13.38 -37.50
CA HIS A 486 22.58 13.76 -36.47
C HIS A 486 22.18 14.97 -35.59
N VAL A 487 21.10 14.83 -34.83
CA VAL A 487 20.57 15.88 -33.94
C VAL A 487 20.49 15.39 -32.49
N PHE A 488 20.70 16.29 -31.53
CA PHE A 488 20.45 16.03 -30.12
C PHE A 488 18.94 16.05 -29.81
N ALA A 489 18.46 15.21 -28.89
CA ALA A 489 17.02 15.13 -28.57
C ALA A 489 16.40 16.49 -28.15
N PHE A 490 17.13 17.35 -27.44
CA PHE A 490 16.61 18.68 -27.09
C PHE A 490 16.48 19.59 -28.32
N LYS A 491 17.40 19.47 -29.29
CA LYS A 491 17.40 20.26 -30.52
C LYS A 491 16.29 19.80 -31.47
N THR A 492 15.93 18.51 -31.46
CA THR A 492 14.76 18.01 -32.20
C THR A 492 13.45 18.58 -31.66
N GLU A 493 13.27 18.70 -30.34
CA GLU A 493 12.07 19.33 -29.75
C GLU A 493 11.97 20.83 -30.11
N LEU A 494 13.11 21.55 -30.09
CA LEU A 494 13.15 22.96 -30.45
C LEU A 494 12.79 23.19 -31.93
N LEU A 495 13.42 22.41 -32.82
CA LEU A 495 13.16 22.46 -34.25
C LEU A 495 11.69 22.15 -34.57
N ALA A 496 11.08 21.19 -33.87
CA ALA A 496 9.66 20.89 -33.99
C ALA A 496 8.81 22.16 -33.77
N THR A 497 9.13 22.92 -32.73
CA THR A 497 8.40 24.15 -32.36
C THR A 497 8.63 25.27 -33.37
N SER A 498 9.87 25.48 -33.83
CA SER A 498 10.18 26.46 -34.86
C SER A 498 9.48 26.15 -36.19
N ILE A 499 9.53 24.90 -36.64
CA ILE A 499 8.86 24.44 -37.87
C ILE A 499 7.35 24.59 -37.75
N ALA A 500 6.78 24.28 -36.59
CA ALA A 500 5.35 24.49 -36.34
C ALA A 500 4.92 25.94 -36.52
N ILE A 501 5.70 26.90 -36.00
CA ILE A 501 5.41 28.33 -36.15
C ILE A 501 5.45 28.74 -37.62
N ASN A 502 6.48 28.30 -38.37
CA ASN A 502 6.59 28.57 -39.80
C ASN A 502 5.46 27.94 -40.62
N PHE A 503 5.11 26.69 -40.32
CA PHE A 503 4.00 25.99 -40.99
C PHE A 503 2.67 26.71 -40.76
N ALA A 504 2.44 27.16 -39.52
CA ALA A 504 1.25 27.94 -39.18
C ALA A 504 1.18 29.27 -39.93
N TRP A 505 2.31 29.97 -40.03
CA TRP A 505 2.41 31.23 -40.76
C TRP A 505 2.06 31.07 -42.24
N GLN A 506 2.62 30.05 -42.90
CA GLN A 506 2.34 29.74 -44.31
C GLN A 506 0.85 29.41 -44.55
N ASN A 507 0.20 28.77 -43.58
CA ASN A 507 -1.23 28.42 -43.66
C ASN A 507 -2.17 29.54 -43.16
N ARG A 508 -1.66 30.76 -42.96
CA ARG A 508 -2.40 31.94 -42.45
C ARG A 508 -3.07 31.71 -41.09
N TRP A 509 -2.50 30.83 -40.26
CA TRP A 509 -2.96 30.59 -38.88
C TRP A 509 -2.22 31.53 -37.93
N HIS A 510 -2.47 32.83 -38.06
CA HIS A 510 -1.76 33.87 -37.30
C HIS A 510 -2.08 33.90 -35.79
N ARG A 511 -3.00 33.05 -35.32
CA ARG A 511 -3.40 32.90 -33.91
C ARG A 511 -3.17 31.45 -33.50
N ILE A 512 -1.98 31.14 -32.98
CA ILE A 512 -1.56 29.78 -32.55
C ILE A 512 -1.41 29.71 -31.04
#